data_AF-A0A6L7W4U4-F1
#
_entry.id   AF-A0A6L7W4U4-F1
#
_cell.length_a   1.000
_cell.length_b   1.000
_cell.length_c   1.000
_cell.angle_alpha   90.00
_cell.angle_beta   90.00
_cell.angle_gamma   90.00
#
_symmetry.space_group_name_H-M   'P 1'
#
loop_
_entity.id
_entity.type
_entity.pdbx_description
1 polymer ?
#
loop_
_entity_poly.entity_id
_entity_poly.type
_entity_poly.pdbx_seq_one_letter_code
_entity_poly.pdbx_strand_id
1 'polypeptide(L)'
;MFNHISEVAQALDEDSWYGYRIAQLQKLRKHLRGLGCQAGSGIFQFDRHENQEKDYAYHWGGRDECQFNIQFLDQSDGNYIEYGLAFSLDTIRGRSILGRMRPRIVRFNQFVERFISGFENYRIGLTKPRQDIIVKAGEPTIHDAWIEDGNFISFFNLNKEPANPLGVQNILSEFDRLIPLYEFSMS
;
A
#
# COMPACT_ATOMS: atom_id res chain seq x y z
N MET A 1 14.01 18.25 -0.08
CA MET A 1 12.56 18.04 -0.15
C MET A 1 12.26 17.46 -1.51
N PHE A 2 11.45 16.41 -1.56
CA PHE A 2 10.94 15.84 -2.80
C PHE A 2 9.73 16.63 -3.26
N ASN A 3 9.55 16.72 -4.58
CA ASN A 3 8.48 17.49 -5.20
C ASN A 3 7.45 16.63 -5.93
N HIS A 4 7.77 15.35 -6.14
CA HIS A 4 6.90 14.41 -6.84
C HIS A 4 6.97 13.01 -6.23
N ILE A 5 5.88 12.24 -6.38
CA ILE A 5 5.82 10.86 -5.88
C ILE A 5 6.91 9.97 -6.49
N SER A 6 7.35 10.26 -7.71
CA SER A 6 8.41 9.51 -8.39
C SER A 6 9.75 9.63 -7.67
N GLU A 7 10.09 10.81 -7.15
CA GLU A 7 11.30 11.04 -6.36
C GLU A 7 11.22 10.31 -5.02
N VAL A 8 10.06 10.36 -4.36
CA VAL A 8 9.81 9.66 -3.09
C VAL A 8 9.95 8.15 -3.26
N ALA A 9 9.24 7.57 -4.23
CA ALA A 9 9.32 6.14 -4.45
C ALA A 9 10.73 5.72 -4.89
N GLN A 10 11.44 6.50 -5.71
CA GLN A 10 12.82 6.20 -6.10
C GLN A 10 13.72 6.15 -4.86
N ALA A 11 13.61 7.14 -3.97
CA ALA A 11 14.34 7.16 -2.72
C ALA A 11 13.98 5.96 -1.81
N LEU A 12 12.69 5.59 -1.70
CA LEU A 12 12.28 4.38 -0.97
C LEU A 12 12.90 3.12 -1.56
N ASP A 13 12.95 3.00 -2.89
CA ASP A 13 13.52 1.82 -3.55
C ASP A 13 15.03 1.70 -3.30
N GLU A 14 15.76 2.80 -3.50
CA GLU A 14 17.20 2.88 -3.30
C GLU A 14 17.58 2.68 -1.82
N ASP A 15 16.91 3.38 -0.91
CA ASP A 15 17.26 3.34 0.52
C ASP A 15 16.84 2.05 1.21
N SER A 16 15.85 1.33 0.68
CA SER A 16 15.40 0.05 1.26
C SER A 16 16.54 -0.98 1.38
N TRP A 17 17.54 -0.92 0.50
CA TRP A 17 18.66 -1.84 0.51
C TRP A 17 19.62 -1.67 1.71
N TYR A 18 19.52 -0.57 2.46
CA TYR A 18 20.32 -0.32 3.65
C TYR A 18 19.74 -0.96 4.92
N GLY A 19 19.33 -2.22 4.82
CA GLY A 19 18.95 -3.05 5.97
C GLY A 19 17.45 -3.23 6.19
N TYR A 20 16.59 -2.75 5.29
CA TYR A 20 15.14 -2.95 5.41
C TYR A 20 14.70 -4.26 4.75
N ARG A 21 13.82 -4.99 5.42
CA ARG A 21 13.22 -6.25 4.94
C ARG A 21 12.38 -6.03 3.69
N ILE A 22 11.73 -4.87 3.55
CA ILE A 22 10.86 -4.52 2.43
C ILE A 22 11.61 -4.49 1.10
N ALA A 23 12.94 -4.31 1.09
CA ALA A 23 13.76 -4.48 -0.12
C ALA A 23 13.62 -5.87 -0.75
N GLN A 24 13.26 -6.88 0.05
CA GLN A 24 13.04 -8.26 -0.44
C GLN A 24 11.59 -8.53 -0.85
N LEU A 25 10.73 -7.50 -0.94
CA LEU A 25 9.30 -7.64 -1.25
C LEU A 25 9.07 -8.50 -2.49
N GLN A 26 9.80 -8.27 -3.59
CA GLN A 26 9.58 -9.03 -4.82
C GLN A 26 9.94 -10.52 -4.70
N LYS A 27 10.93 -10.86 -3.87
CA LYS A 27 11.26 -12.27 -3.54
C LYS A 27 10.14 -12.89 -2.69
N LEU A 28 9.68 -12.16 -1.67
CA LEU A 28 8.59 -12.60 -0.81
C LEU A 28 7.31 -12.85 -1.63
N ARG A 29 6.96 -11.91 -2.51
CA ARG A 29 5.84 -12.01 -3.44
C ARG A 29 5.91 -13.25 -4.31
N LYS A 30 7.08 -13.49 -4.92
CA LYS A 30 7.30 -14.69 -5.74
C LYS A 30 7.03 -15.96 -4.94
N HIS A 31 7.51 -16.02 -3.70
CA HIS A 31 7.32 -17.16 -2.82
C HIS A 31 5.84 -17.36 -2.45
N LEU A 32 5.19 -16.35 -1.88
CA LEU A 32 3.79 -16.44 -1.41
C LEU A 32 2.81 -16.74 -2.54
N ARG A 33 3.08 -16.23 -3.74
CA ARG A 33 2.20 -16.39 -4.90
C ARG A 33 2.59 -17.52 -5.86
N GLY A 34 3.70 -18.22 -5.61
CA GLY A 34 4.21 -19.26 -6.50
C GLY A 34 4.50 -18.76 -7.92
N LEU A 35 4.98 -17.51 -8.07
CA LEU A 35 5.24 -16.92 -9.39
C LEU A 35 6.49 -17.55 -10.04
N GLY A 36 6.48 -17.72 -11.36
CA GLY A 36 7.65 -18.21 -12.10
C GLY A 36 8.83 -17.21 -12.07
N CYS A 37 8.53 -15.91 -12.10
CA CYS A 37 9.49 -14.82 -12.05
C CYS A 37 9.06 -13.73 -11.05
N GLN A 38 10.01 -12.86 -10.70
CA GLN A 38 9.71 -11.62 -9.96
C GLN A 38 9.23 -10.56 -10.94
N ALA A 39 8.43 -9.60 -10.47
CA ALA A 39 8.09 -8.44 -11.28
C ALA A 39 9.38 -7.66 -11.62
N GLY A 40 10.24 -7.45 -10.61
CA GLY A 40 11.65 -7.07 -10.76
C GLY A 40 12.34 -6.99 -9.40
N SER A 41 13.34 -6.13 -9.25
CA SER A 41 14.13 -6.03 -8.01
C SER A 41 13.64 -4.98 -7.01
N GLY A 42 12.89 -3.97 -7.46
CA GLY A 42 12.43 -2.87 -6.62
C GLY A 42 11.05 -3.06 -5.99
N ILE A 43 10.76 -2.28 -4.96
CA ILE A 43 9.44 -2.14 -4.33
C ILE A 43 8.47 -1.55 -5.35
N PHE A 44 8.81 -0.41 -5.94
CA PHE A 44 7.96 0.33 -6.87
C PHE A 44 8.48 0.23 -8.31
N GLN A 45 7.59 0.37 -9.30
CA GLN A 45 7.98 0.52 -10.71
C GLN A 45 7.88 1.99 -11.11
N PHE A 46 8.96 2.50 -11.70
CA PHE A 46 9.01 3.84 -12.24
C PHE A 46 8.93 3.77 -13.75
N ASP A 47 7.81 4.22 -14.30
CA ASP A 47 7.87 4.88 -15.60
C ASP A 47 7.78 6.38 -15.33
N ARG A 48 8.82 7.13 -15.74
CA ARG A 48 8.86 8.59 -15.57
C ARG A 48 7.71 9.28 -16.30
N HIS A 49 7.07 8.63 -17.28
CA HIS A 49 5.97 9.20 -18.04
C HIS A 49 4.58 8.91 -17.44
N GLU A 50 4.31 7.73 -16.89
CA GLU A 50 2.96 7.40 -16.35
C GLU A 50 2.71 7.89 -14.91
N ASN A 51 3.77 8.10 -14.12
CA ASN A 51 3.66 8.45 -12.70
C ASN A 51 3.79 9.94 -12.40
N GLN A 52 4.15 10.78 -13.38
CA GLN A 52 4.25 12.24 -13.17
C GLN A 52 2.88 12.92 -12.98
N GLU A 53 1.81 12.36 -13.54
CA GLU A 53 0.46 12.89 -13.41
C GLU A 53 -0.31 12.36 -12.19
N LYS A 54 0.29 11.43 -11.44
CA LYS A 54 -0.36 10.78 -10.29
C LYS A 54 0.34 11.15 -9.02
N ASP A 55 -0.43 11.49 -7.99
CA ASP A 55 0.10 11.73 -6.65
C ASP A 55 0.22 10.45 -5.82
N TYR A 56 0.26 9.26 -6.43
CA TYR A 56 0.35 8.00 -5.69
C TYR A 56 1.15 6.94 -6.44
N ALA A 57 1.71 6.00 -5.67
CA ALA A 57 2.37 4.82 -6.19
C ALA A 57 2.05 3.59 -5.31
N TYR A 58 1.91 2.44 -5.94
CA TYR A 58 1.79 1.15 -5.29
C TYR A 58 2.93 0.24 -5.76
N HIS A 59 3.28 -0.73 -4.92
CA HIS A 59 4.39 -1.62 -5.24
C HIS A 59 4.14 -2.38 -6.56
N TRP A 60 5.23 -2.69 -7.26
CA TRP A 60 5.18 -3.21 -8.62
C TRP A 60 4.50 -4.58 -8.71
N GLY A 61 3.49 -4.68 -9.56
CA GLY A 61 2.74 -5.91 -9.80
C GLY A 61 1.65 -6.18 -8.75
N GLY A 62 1.39 -5.23 -7.84
CA GLY A 62 0.45 -5.40 -6.73
C GLY A 62 -1.05 -5.32 -7.08
N ARG A 63 -1.42 -5.12 -8.35
CA ARG A 63 -2.82 -4.82 -8.76
C ARG A 63 -3.85 -5.84 -8.30
N ASP A 64 -3.46 -7.10 -8.14
CA ASP A 64 -4.36 -8.19 -7.74
C ASP A 64 -4.03 -8.74 -6.35
N GLU A 65 -3.51 -7.92 -5.43
CA GLU A 65 -3.13 -8.29 -4.06
C GLU A 65 -3.24 -7.12 -3.07
N CYS A 66 -2.92 -7.37 -1.79
CA CYS A 66 -2.70 -6.30 -0.81
C CYS A 66 -1.49 -5.47 -1.26
N GLN A 67 -1.55 -4.15 -1.20
CA GLN A 67 -0.56 -3.26 -1.80
C GLN A 67 0.09 -2.35 -0.76
N PHE A 68 1.40 -2.43 -0.58
CA PHE A 68 2.16 -1.27 -0.11
C PHE A 68 1.92 -0.08 -1.05
N ASN A 69 1.36 0.99 -0.49
CA ASN A 69 0.97 2.20 -1.19
C ASN A 69 1.58 3.42 -0.51
N ILE A 70 1.86 4.43 -1.34
CA ILE A 70 2.25 5.76 -0.92
C ILE A 70 1.45 6.80 -1.73
N GLN A 71 1.14 7.92 -1.11
CA GLN A 71 0.45 9.05 -1.72
C GLN A 71 1.17 10.34 -1.34
N PHE A 72 1.59 11.10 -2.34
CA PHE A 72 2.14 12.43 -2.22
C PHE A 72 1.03 13.43 -1.93
N LEU A 73 1.29 14.38 -1.04
CA LEU A 73 0.38 15.46 -0.71
C LEU A 73 1.13 16.77 -0.78
N ASP A 74 0.83 17.58 -1.79
CA ASP A 74 1.26 18.98 -1.88
C ASP A 74 0.30 19.83 -1.03
N GLN A 75 0.81 20.44 0.04
CA GLN A 75 0.04 21.27 0.98
C GLN A 75 0.75 22.61 1.19
N SER A 76 -0.01 23.65 1.57
CA SER A 76 0.52 25.01 1.75
C SER A 76 1.64 25.12 2.80
N ASP A 77 1.69 24.18 3.74
CA ASP A 77 2.68 24.10 4.82
C ASP A 77 3.83 23.10 4.54
N GLY A 78 3.79 22.40 3.40
CA GLY A 78 4.84 21.49 2.96
C GLY A 78 4.34 20.28 2.18
N ASN A 79 5.29 19.52 1.65
CA ASN A 79 5.03 18.26 0.96
C ASN A 79 5.08 17.10 1.95
N TYR A 80 4.06 16.25 1.92
CA TYR A 80 3.92 15.10 2.80
C TYR A 80 3.64 13.80 2.04
N ILE A 81 3.78 12.68 2.74
CA ILE A 81 3.53 11.34 2.22
C ILE A 81 2.56 10.64 3.17
N GLU A 82 1.39 10.25 2.65
CA GLU A 82 0.54 9.22 3.25
C GLU A 82 1.01 7.85 2.76
N TYR A 83 0.96 6.83 3.61
CA TYR A 83 1.47 5.51 3.29
C TYR A 83 0.78 4.41 4.09
N GLY A 84 0.87 3.19 3.60
CA GLY A 84 0.40 2.00 4.30
C GLY A 84 0.09 0.85 3.35
N LEU A 85 -0.90 0.05 3.72
CA LEU A 85 -1.41 -1.02 2.88
C LEU A 85 -2.72 -0.59 2.21
N ALA A 86 -3.07 -1.19 1.08
CA ALA A 86 -4.37 -0.98 0.46
C ALA A 86 -4.82 -2.20 -0.35
N PHE A 87 -6.11 -2.24 -0.66
CA PHE A 87 -6.72 -3.18 -1.58
C PHE A 87 -7.43 -2.40 -2.68
N SER A 88 -6.93 -2.50 -3.92
CA SER A 88 -7.72 -2.11 -5.09
C SER A 88 -8.61 -3.29 -5.47
N LEU A 89 -9.92 -3.06 -5.52
CA LEU A 89 -10.92 -4.03 -5.95
C LEU A 89 -11.42 -3.75 -7.36
N ASP A 90 -10.67 -2.96 -8.14
CA ASP A 90 -10.99 -2.72 -9.54
C ASP A 90 -10.80 -3.98 -10.40
N THR A 91 -11.55 -4.02 -11.50
CA THR A 91 -11.51 -5.15 -12.42
C THR A 91 -10.17 -5.22 -13.14
N ILE A 92 -9.68 -6.43 -13.39
CA ILE A 92 -8.47 -6.65 -14.18
C ILE A 92 -8.87 -7.23 -15.52
N ARG A 93 -8.57 -6.50 -16.60
CA ARG A 93 -8.98 -6.85 -17.97
C ARG A 93 -10.51 -7.10 -18.05
N GLY A 94 -11.29 -6.26 -17.37
CA GLY A 94 -12.74 -6.33 -17.31
C GLY A 94 -13.31 -7.49 -16.47
N ARG A 95 -12.48 -8.21 -15.69
CA ARG A 95 -12.93 -9.30 -14.81
C ARG A 95 -12.81 -8.91 -13.35
N SER A 96 -13.84 -9.22 -12.57
CA SER A 96 -13.83 -9.08 -11.11
C SER A 96 -12.70 -9.92 -10.50
N ILE A 97 -12.08 -9.38 -9.46
CA ILE A 97 -11.04 -10.06 -8.68
C ILE A 97 -11.49 -10.41 -7.26
N LEU A 98 -12.75 -10.12 -6.90
CA LEU A 98 -13.26 -10.27 -5.54
C LEU A 98 -13.12 -11.70 -5.00
N GLY A 99 -13.30 -12.73 -5.83
CA GLY A 99 -13.10 -14.12 -5.42
C GLY A 99 -11.68 -14.41 -4.90
N ARG A 100 -10.67 -13.69 -5.42
CA ARG A 100 -9.28 -13.78 -4.96
C ARG A 100 -8.96 -12.83 -3.82
N MET A 101 -9.62 -11.66 -3.79
CA MET A 101 -9.35 -10.62 -2.79
C MET A 101 -10.04 -10.88 -1.46
N ARG A 102 -11.27 -11.41 -1.47
CA ARG A 102 -12.07 -11.64 -0.26
C ARG A 102 -11.35 -12.51 0.77
N PRO A 103 -10.78 -13.69 0.44
CA PRO A 103 -10.04 -14.48 1.42
C PRO A 103 -8.84 -13.75 2.04
N ARG A 104 -8.19 -12.87 1.27
CA ARG A 104 -7.03 -12.09 1.74
C ARG A 104 -7.45 -10.97 2.68
N ILE A 105 -8.55 -10.29 2.38
CA ILE A 105 -9.14 -9.28 3.26
C ILE A 105 -9.62 -9.92 4.58
N VAL A 106 -10.21 -11.12 4.52
CA VAL A 106 -10.59 -11.86 5.74
C VAL A 106 -9.37 -12.15 6.61
N ARG A 107 -8.26 -12.64 6.02
CA ARG A 107 -7.01 -12.86 6.78
C ARG A 107 -6.40 -11.57 7.30
N PHE A 108 -6.45 -10.50 6.51
CA PHE A 108 -6.03 -9.17 6.95
C PHE A 108 -6.78 -8.75 8.21
N ASN A 109 -8.12 -8.81 8.20
CA ASN A 109 -8.94 -8.46 9.37
C ASN A 109 -8.60 -9.34 10.57
N GLN A 110 -8.48 -10.67 10.38
CA GLN A 110 -8.10 -11.60 11.45
C GLN A 110 -6.76 -11.22 12.11
N PHE A 111 -5.77 -10.81 11.32
CA PHE A 111 -4.48 -10.38 11.84
C PHE A 111 -4.62 -9.06 12.61
N VAL A 112 -5.30 -8.07 12.04
CA VAL A 112 -5.48 -6.76 12.67
C VAL A 112 -6.27 -6.88 13.98
N GLU A 113 -7.33 -7.68 14.03
CA GLU A 113 -8.10 -7.96 15.26
C GLU A 113 -7.22 -8.58 16.35
N ARG A 114 -6.35 -9.52 15.98
CA ARG A 114 -5.45 -10.21 16.92
C ARG A 114 -4.35 -9.29 17.48
N PHE A 115 -3.92 -8.30 16.71
CA PHE A 115 -2.80 -7.42 17.05
C PHE A 115 -3.20 -5.94 17.06
N ILE A 116 -4.43 -5.64 17.46
CA ILE A 116 -5.05 -4.31 17.34
C ILE A 116 -4.23 -3.18 17.98
N SER A 117 -3.59 -3.44 19.13
CA SER A 117 -2.73 -2.48 19.83
C SER A 117 -1.48 -2.10 19.03
N GLY A 118 -1.10 -2.91 18.04
CA GLY A 118 -0.02 -2.57 17.11
C GLY A 118 -0.45 -1.61 16.01
N PHE A 119 -1.74 -1.30 15.85
CA PHE A 119 -2.27 -0.57 14.70
C PHE A 119 -3.07 0.68 15.07
N GLU A 120 -2.87 1.21 16.29
CA GLU A 120 -3.59 2.37 16.81
C GLU A 120 -3.41 3.64 15.95
N ASN A 121 -2.25 3.77 15.29
CA ASN A 121 -1.96 4.88 14.38
C ASN A 121 -2.42 4.62 12.94
N TYR A 122 -3.27 3.62 12.68
CA TYR A 122 -3.76 3.31 11.34
C TYR A 122 -5.26 3.51 11.25
N ARG A 123 -5.71 3.96 10.08
CA ARG A 123 -7.15 4.07 9.76
C ARG A 123 -7.49 3.28 8.51
N ILE A 124 -8.69 2.69 8.51
CA ILE A 124 -9.27 2.19 7.26
C ILE A 124 -9.99 3.34 6.54
N GLY A 125 -9.65 3.57 5.29
CA GLY A 125 -10.39 4.41 4.37
C GLY A 125 -11.08 3.59 3.29
N LEU A 126 -12.23 4.04 2.82
CA LEU A 126 -12.88 3.54 1.62
C LEU A 126 -13.02 4.70 0.63
N THR A 127 -12.50 4.50 -0.56
CA THR A 127 -12.79 5.32 -1.72
C THR A 127 -13.67 4.51 -2.67
N LYS A 128 -14.76 5.12 -3.13
CA LYS A 128 -15.61 4.59 -4.21
C LYS A 128 -15.45 5.48 -5.43
N PRO A 129 -14.41 5.27 -6.28
CA PRO A 129 -14.10 6.17 -7.40
C PRO A 129 -15.26 6.36 -8.38
N ARG A 130 -16.12 5.35 -8.53
CA ARG A 130 -17.29 5.42 -9.43
C ARG A 130 -18.44 6.28 -8.87
N GLN A 131 -18.37 6.65 -7.60
CA GLN A 131 -19.41 7.39 -6.88
C GLN A 131 -18.86 8.70 -6.27
N ASP A 132 -17.56 8.97 -6.42
CA ASP A 132 -16.85 10.08 -5.77
C ASP A 132 -17.04 10.15 -4.24
N ILE A 133 -17.21 8.98 -3.58
CA ILE A 133 -17.39 8.89 -2.13
C ILE A 133 -16.09 8.50 -1.44
N ILE A 134 -15.76 9.22 -0.36
CA ILE A 134 -14.69 8.87 0.57
C ILE A 134 -15.29 8.66 1.97
N VAL A 135 -15.10 7.48 2.54
CA VAL A 135 -15.49 7.14 3.91
C VAL A 135 -14.22 6.91 4.73
N LYS A 136 -14.10 7.58 5.87
CA LYS A 136 -13.04 7.31 6.85
C LYS A 136 -13.66 6.52 8.01
N ALA A 137 -13.35 5.24 8.14
CA ALA A 137 -13.77 4.47 9.31
C ALA A 137 -12.90 4.82 10.51
N GLY A 138 -13.52 4.79 11.70
CA GLY A 138 -12.81 4.81 12.98
C GLY A 138 -12.43 3.42 13.49
N GLU A 139 -12.79 2.35 12.77
CA GLU A 139 -12.50 0.97 13.14
C GLU A 139 -11.31 0.41 12.33
N PRO A 140 -10.49 -0.47 12.92
CA PRO A 140 -9.28 -0.97 12.27
C PRO A 140 -9.53 -2.14 11.31
N THR A 141 -10.78 -2.60 11.17
CA THR A 141 -11.16 -3.73 10.30
C THR A 141 -11.97 -3.30 9.09
N ILE A 142 -11.78 -4.00 7.98
CA ILE A 142 -12.50 -3.74 6.73
C ILE A 142 -13.91 -4.35 6.82
N HIS A 143 -14.94 -3.52 6.70
CA HIS A 143 -16.32 -3.98 6.71
C HIS A 143 -16.65 -4.81 5.45
N ASP A 144 -17.40 -5.91 5.58
CA ASP A 144 -17.72 -6.81 4.46
C ASP A 144 -18.44 -6.10 3.30
N ALA A 145 -19.29 -5.12 3.63
CA ALA A 145 -19.99 -4.27 2.66
C ALA A 145 -19.06 -3.38 1.83
N TRP A 146 -17.77 -3.30 2.16
CA TRP A 146 -16.79 -2.53 1.39
C TRP A 146 -16.09 -3.39 0.35
N ILE A 147 -16.23 -4.71 0.42
CA ILE A 147 -15.63 -5.68 -0.49
C ILE A 147 -16.49 -5.80 -1.76
N GLU A 148 -16.49 -4.74 -2.57
CA GLU A 148 -17.26 -4.60 -3.82
C GLU A 148 -16.35 -4.21 -4.99
N ASP A 149 -16.75 -4.56 -6.22
CA ASP A 149 -15.98 -4.26 -7.43
C ASP A 149 -15.80 -2.74 -7.60
N GLY A 150 -14.57 -2.32 -7.87
CA GLY A 150 -14.21 -0.93 -8.10
C GLY A 150 -13.90 -0.12 -6.83
N ASN A 151 -14.14 -0.67 -5.64
CA ASN A 151 -13.76 0.01 -4.40
C ASN A 151 -12.24 0.02 -4.22
N PHE A 152 -11.74 1.04 -3.55
CA PHE A 152 -10.37 1.09 -3.05
C PHE A 152 -10.40 1.24 -1.53
N ILE A 153 -9.73 0.33 -0.84
CA ILE A 153 -9.72 0.29 0.63
C ILE A 153 -8.30 0.55 1.08
N SER A 154 -8.06 1.64 1.81
CA SER A 154 -6.75 1.97 2.38
C SER A 154 -6.68 1.57 3.85
N PHE A 155 -5.49 1.19 4.29
CA PHE A 155 -5.09 1.02 5.69
C PHE A 155 -3.81 1.83 5.89
N PHE A 156 -3.98 3.13 6.08
CA PHE A 156 -2.89 4.09 6.07
C PHE A 156 -2.57 4.59 7.46
N ASN A 157 -1.29 4.90 7.67
CA ASN A 157 -0.84 5.55 8.89
C ASN A 157 -1.47 6.95 8.98
N LEU A 158 -1.95 7.30 10.17
CA LEU A 158 -2.51 8.61 10.50
C LEU A 158 -1.44 9.70 10.49
N ASN A 159 -0.20 9.33 10.83
CA ASN A 159 0.95 10.20 10.74
C ASN A 159 1.45 10.23 9.29
N LYS A 160 1.36 11.41 8.68
CA LYS A 160 2.01 11.67 7.40
C LYS A 160 3.49 11.95 7.63
N GLU A 161 4.33 11.45 6.75
CA GLU A 161 5.76 11.76 6.80
C GLU A 161 6.11 12.94 5.90
N PRO A 162 7.08 13.78 6.24
CA PRO A 162 7.54 14.83 5.34
C PRO A 162 8.17 14.20 4.09
N ALA A 163 7.95 14.81 2.93
CA ALA A 163 8.55 14.36 1.67
C ALA A 163 10.04 14.74 1.61
N ASN A 164 10.87 14.08 2.41
CA ASN A 164 12.31 14.26 2.49
C ASN A 164 13.01 12.95 2.92
N PRO A 165 14.36 12.90 2.98
CA PRO A 165 15.06 11.68 3.34
C PRO A 165 14.71 11.10 4.72
N LEU A 166 14.38 11.94 5.71
CA LEU A 166 13.95 11.46 7.03
C LEU A 166 12.60 10.74 6.94
N GLY A 167 11.64 11.33 6.21
CA GLY A 167 10.34 10.69 5.98
C GLY A 167 10.46 9.36 5.23
N VAL A 168 11.37 9.25 4.27
CA VAL A 168 11.68 7.99 3.57
C VAL A 168 12.13 6.90 4.55
N GLN A 169 13.06 7.21 5.46
CA GLN A 169 13.53 6.25 6.48
C GLN A 169 12.41 5.82 7.44
N ASN A 170 11.56 6.75 7.85
CA ASN A 170 10.40 6.45 8.70
C ASN A 170 9.42 5.51 7.99
N ILE A 171 9.09 5.79 6.71
CA ILE A 171 8.21 4.93 5.90
C ILE A 171 8.79 3.53 5.74
N LEU A 172 10.10 3.40 5.46
CA LEU A 172 10.75 2.08 5.32
C LEU A 172 10.67 1.26 6.61
N SER A 173 10.88 1.91 7.75
CA SER A 173 10.75 1.27 9.07
C SER A 173 9.32 0.76 9.31
N GLU A 174 8.31 1.57 8.97
CA GLU A 174 6.91 1.17 9.09
C GLU A 174 6.51 0.10 8.07
N PHE A 175 7.06 0.13 6.86
CA PHE A 175 6.83 -0.91 5.86
C PHE A 175 7.34 -2.26 6.33
N ASP A 176 8.52 -2.32 6.94
CA ASP A 176 9.04 -3.53 7.57
C ASP A 176 8.11 -4.07 8.67
N ARG A 177 7.50 -3.16 9.43
CA ARG A 177 6.52 -3.50 10.48
C ARG A 177 5.21 -4.05 9.91
N LEU A 178 4.85 -3.65 8.69
CA LEU A 178 3.66 -4.12 7.97
C LEU A 178 3.90 -5.44 7.21
N ILE A 179 5.14 -5.90 7.03
CA ILE A 179 5.44 -7.16 6.33
C ILE A 179 4.70 -8.37 6.93
N PRO A 180 4.69 -8.62 8.26
CA PRO A 180 3.98 -9.77 8.82
C PRO A 180 2.48 -9.78 8.51
N LEU A 181 1.85 -8.61 8.51
CA LEU A 181 0.44 -8.45 8.13
C LEU A 181 0.23 -8.75 6.65
N TYR A 182 1.11 -8.24 5.79
CA TYR A 182 1.11 -8.55 4.36
C TYR A 182 1.27 -10.06 4.12
N GLU A 183 2.27 -10.71 4.74
CA GLU A 183 2.54 -12.14 4.62
C GLU A 183 1.33 -12.97 5.01
N PHE A 184 0.74 -12.72 6.17
CA PHE A 184 -0.44 -13.45 6.65
C PHE A 184 -1.65 -13.26 5.73
N SER A 185 -1.86 -12.04 5.24
CA SER A 185 -2.97 -11.72 4.32
C SER A 185 -2.82 -12.45 2.98
N MET A 186 -1.58 -12.67 2.54
CA MET A 186 -1.24 -13.22 1.22
C MET A 186 -0.98 -14.72 1.20
N SER A 187 -0.91 -15.36 2.37
CA SER A 187 -0.72 -16.80 2.56
C SER A 187 -1.92 -17.64 2.13
#